data_AF-A0A9D7BLL4-F1
#
_entry.id   AF-A0A9D7BLL4-F1
#
_cell.length_a   1.000
_cell.length_b   1.000
_cell.length_c   1.000
_cell.angle_alpha   90.00
_cell.angle_beta   90.00
_cell.angle_gamma   90.00
#
_symmetry.space_group_name_H-M   'P 1'
#
loop_
_entity.id
_entity.type
_entity.pdbx_description
1 polymer ?
#
loop_
_entity_poly.entity_id
_entity_poly.type
_entity_poly.pdbx_seq_one_letter_code
_entity_poly.pdbx_strand_id
1 'polypeptide(L)'
;MDFFRGPAFFNSLILKTKGLLGIGNNAGNFNIESSLNIDIGKWAILEGGGQIYLSEPTYAQENLILNDRILFIKSFKKSFGTKFYGNLKIPFTKTTISAIQNLTTNPVFWQTVSDPKGRIDIESTQSDQVLTYTSLQIFQNIRIANIDFNHGIFFQIFNQNLYHLPTWYSVHQLYWNPKIFKKALLLSIGGEARFIPLHKGVGFSPLHGQFFTDNSSEFPLFPDFDLILNAKIKTFRISLSIENAGQWFSEKQNFDVRDYPRLDPLLRFSVRWQFVQ
;
A
#
# COMPACT_ATOMS: atom_id res chain seq x y z
N MET A 1 -54.67 9.03 3.62
CA MET A 1 -53.71 9.72 4.52
C MET A 1 -52.32 9.31 4.08
N ASP A 2 -51.75 10.01 3.10
CA ASP A 2 -50.39 9.76 2.58
C ASP A 2 -49.62 11.08 2.55
N PHE A 3 -49.22 11.58 3.71
CA PHE A 3 -48.56 12.88 3.84
C PHE A 3 -47.20 12.85 4.58
N PHE A 4 -46.60 11.68 4.78
CA PHE A 4 -45.29 11.56 5.45
C PHE A 4 -44.34 10.55 4.79
N ARG A 5 -44.14 10.66 3.47
CA ARG A 5 -42.93 10.10 2.83
C ARG A 5 -42.09 11.25 2.31
N GLY A 6 -41.29 11.84 3.21
CA GLY A 6 -40.19 12.71 2.79
C GLY A 6 -39.21 11.95 1.89
N PRO A 7 -38.45 12.65 1.03
CA PRO A 7 -37.46 11.99 0.18
C PRO A 7 -36.48 11.17 1.05
N ALA A 8 -36.17 9.95 0.62
CA ALA A 8 -35.24 9.09 1.34
C ALA A 8 -33.90 9.81 1.56
N PHE A 9 -33.40 9.79 2.81
CA PHE A 9 -32.15 10.45 3.20
C PHE A 9 -30.91 9.85 2.49
N PHE A 10 -31.02 8.61 2.00
CA PHE A 10 -29.99 7.90 1.24
C PHE A 10 -30.63 7.10 0.09
N ASN A 11 -29.89 6.96 -1.01
CA ASN A 11 -30.36 6.24 -2.21
C ASN A 11 -30.29 4.71 -2.04
N SER A 12 -29.28 4.21 -1.32
CA SER A 12 -29.13 2.79 -1.01
C SER A 12 -28.29 2.58 0.26
N LEU A 13 -28.54 1.43 0.91
CA LEU A 13 -27.81 0.91 2.06
C LEU A 13 -27.48 -0.55 1.77
N ILE A 14 -26.19 -0.89 1.67
CA ILE A 14 -25.76 -2.27 1.42
C ILE A 14 -24.85 -2.71 2.56
N LEU A 15 -25.25 -3.77 3.26
CA LEU A 15 -24.44 -4.47 4.26
C LEU A 15 -24.01 -5.83 3.69
N LYS A 16 -22.70 -6.11 3.72
CA LYS A 16 -22.13 -7.41 3.32
C LYS A 16 -21.22 -7.93 4.41
N THR A 17 -21.38 -9.20 4.77
CA THR A 17 -20.53 -9.87 5.75
C THR A 17 -19.99 -11.18 5.17
N LYS A 18 -18.71 -11.45 5.39
CA LYS A 18 -18.02 -12.68 5.00
C LYS A 18 -17.29 -13.25 6.22
N GLY A 19 -17.41 -14.55 6.45
CA GLY A 19 -16.71 -15.27 7.50
C GLY A 19 -15.86 -16.41 6.95
N LEU A 20 -14.68 -16.61 7.51
CA LEU A 20 -13.79 -17.74 7.27
C LEU A 20 -13.45 -18.37 8.62
N LEU A 21 -13.50 -19.71 8.69
CA LEU A 21 -13.15 -20.49 9.87
C LEU A 21 -12.08 -21.51 9.49
N GLY A 22 -11.02 -21.58 10.29
CA GLY A 22 -9.98 -22.58 10.15
C GLY A 22 -10.40 -23.91 10.73
N ILE A 23 -10.07 -24.99 10.00
CA ILE A 23 -10.30 -26.39 10.39
C ILE A 23 -8.99 -27.17 10.27
N GLY A 24 -8.92 -28.37 10.84
CA GLY A 24 -7.71 -29.20 10.83
C GLY A 24 -6.57 -28.53 11.60
N ASN A 25 -5.40 -28.42 10.99
CA ASN A 25 -4.22 -27.78 11.61
C ASN A 25 -4.47 -26.30 11.97
N ASN A 26 -5.38 -25.63 11.26
CA ASN A 26 -5.71 -24.23 11.47
C ASN A 26 -6.92 -24.05 12.41
N ALA A 27 -7.34 -25.12 13.11
CA ALA A 27 -8.50 -25.10 13.99
C ALA A 27 -8.40 -23.93 14.98
N GLY A 28 -9.50 -23.19 15.10
CA GLY A 28 -9.61 -22.00 15.94
C GLY A 28 -9.19 -20.68 15.26
N ASN A 29 -8.64 -20.71 14.04
CA ASN A 29 -8.49 -19.47 13.28
C ASN A 29 -9.85 -18.98 12.79
N PHE A 30 -10.02 -17.67 12.70
CA PHE A 30 -11.18 -17.09 12.05
C PHE A 30 -10.84 -15.73 11.43
N ASN A 31 -11.63 -15.32 10.44
CA ASN A 31 -11.62 -13.97 9.90
C ASN A 31 -13.06 -13.59 9.51
N ILE A 32 -13.58 -12.52 10.10
CA ILE A 32 -14.91 -12.00 9.81
C ILE A 32 -14.74 -10.57 9.32
N GLU A 33 -15.25 -10.29 8.13
CA GLU A 33 -15.21 -8.99 7.48
C GLU A 33 -16.63 -8.52 7.21
N SER A 34 -16.92 -7.26 7.53
CA SER A 34 -18.19 -6.60 7.25
C SER A 34 -17.95 -5.28 6.57
N SER A 35 -18.76 -4.95 5.56
CA SER A 35 -18.74 -3.67 4.88
C SER A 35 -20.13 -3.08 4.74
N LEU A 36 -20.19 -1.76 4.82
CA LEU A 36 -21.36 -0.92 4.72
C LEU A 36 -21.12 0.11 3.62
N ASN A 37 -22.10 0.32 2.74
CA ASN A 37 -22.10 1.40 1.76
C ASN A 37 -23.40 2.22 1.90
N ILE A 38 -23.26 3.54 2.02
CA ILE A 38 -24.34 4.51 2.07
C ILE A 38 -24.11 5.54 0.96
N ASP A 39 -25.05 5.63 0.03
CA ASP A 39 -25.03 6.63 -1.03
C ASP A 39 -25.95 7.81 -0.68
N ILE A 40 -25.36 9.00 -0.50
CA ILE A 40 -26.04 10.27 -0.22
C ILE A 40 -26.14 11.12 -1.51
N GLY A 41 -26.33 10.45 -2.65
CA GLY A 41 -26.52 11.04 -3.97
C GLY A 41 -25.31 11.83 -4.44
N LYS A 42 -25.52 13.09 -4.83
CA LYS A 42 -24.45 13.94 -5.41
C LYS A 42 -23.43 14.45 -4.39
N TRP A 43 -23.73 14.36 -3.10
CA TRP A 43 -22.95 15.00 -2.04
C TRP A 43 -21.80 14.11 -1.55
N ALA A 44 -22.12 12.85 -1.23
CA ALA A 44 -21.15 11.94 -0.66
C ALA A 44 -21.56 10.47 -0.85
N ILE A 45 -20.57 9.60 -0.94
CA ILE A 45 -20.73 8.16 -0.73
C ILE A 45 -19.87 7.80 0.47
N LEU A 46 -20.48 7.21 1.49
CA LEU A 46 -19.82 6.71 2.68
C LEU A 46 -19.66 5.20 2.55
N GLU A 47 -18.43 4.73 2.67
CA GLU A 47 -18.12 3.30 2.77
C GLU A 47 -17.45 3.05 4.10
N GLY A 48 -17.90 2.07 4.86
CA GLY A 48 -17.30 1.71 6.12
C GLY A 48 -17.19 0.21 6.26
N GLY A 49 -16.39 -0.25 7.20
CA GLY A 49 -16.31 -1.67 7.49
C GLY A 49 -15.46 -1.99 8.69
N GLY A 50 -15.60 -3.24 9.12
CA GLY A 50 -14.87 -3.83 10.23
C GLY A 50 -14.38 -5.21 9.85
N GLN A 51 -13.20 -5.57 10.31
CA GLN A 51 -12.64 -6.91 10.25
C GLN A 51 -12.18 -7.30 11.64
N ILE A 52 -12.48 -8.53 12.04
CA ILE A 52 -11.96 -9.17 13.24
C ILE A 52 -11.39 -10.51 12.85
N TYR A 53 -10.18 -10.81 13.30
CA TYR A 53 -9.50 -12.05 12.94
C TYR A 53 -8.69 -12.61 14.10
N LEU A 54 -8.52 -13.93 14.06
CA LEU A 54 -7.55 -14.67 14.83
C LEU A 54 -6.78 -15.54 13.83
N SER A 55 -5.50 -15.27 13.65
CA SER A 55 -4.65 -15.97 12.69
C SER A 55 -3.40 -16.50 13.36
N GLU A 56 -3.00 -17.72 12.99
CA GLU A 56 -1.68 -18.22 13.35
C GLU A 56 -0.57 -17.50 12.57
N PRO A 57 0.66 -17.46 13.12
CA PRO A 57 1.83 -17.02 12.38
C PRO A 57 2.05 -17.86 11.12
N THR A 58 2.75 -17.28 10.15
CA THR A 58 3.09 -18.00 8.93
C THR A 58 4.15 -19.07 9.18
N TYR A 59 4.15 -20.13 8.36
CA TYR A 59 5.16 -21.20 8.46
C TYR A 59 6.59 -20.65 8.44
N ALA A 60 6.89 -19.66 7.59
CA ALA A 60 8.22 -19.05 7.48
C ALA A 60 8.65 -18.29 8.75
N GLN A 61 7.70 -17.75 9.52
CA GLN A 61 7.99 -17.11 10.81
C GLN A 61 8.36 -18.13 11.88
N GLU A 62 7.76 -19.33 11.83
CA GLU A 62 7.99 -20.38 12.83
C GLU A 62 9.08 -21.36 12.45
N ASN A 63 9.36 -21.56 11.16
CA ASN A 63 10.21 -22.64 10.69
C ASN A 63 11.22 -22.15 9.66
N LEU A 64 12.46 -22.59 9.81
CA LEU A 64 13.47 -22.55 8.76
C LEU A 64 14.22 -23.87 8.72
N ILE A 65 14.04 -24.61 7.62
CA ILE A 65 14.70 -25.88 7.35
C ILE A 65 15.44 -25.73 6.02
N LEU A 66 16.76 -25.93 6.02
CA LEU A 66 17.60 -25.82 4.83
C LEU A 66 18.42 -27.08 4.65
N ASN A 67 18.28 -27.75 3.50
CA ASN A 67 18.99 -28.98 3.17
C ASN A 67 18.91 -30.02 4.32
N ASP A 68 17.69 -30.31 4.76
CA ASP A 68 17.37 -31.19 5.89
C ASP A 68 17.97 -30.80 7.26
N ARG A 69 18.49 -29.57 7.39
CA ARG A 69 18.94 -29.01 8.67
C ARG A 69 17.91 -28.03 9.20
N ILE A 70 17.45 -28.30 10.41
CA ILE A 70 16.60 -27.39 11.18
C ILE A 70 17.49 -26.25 11.69
N LEU A 71 17.28 -25.04 11.19
CA LEU A 71 17.93 -23.84 11.73
C LEU A 71 17.15 -23.29 12.93
N PHE A 72 15.83 -23.21 12.81
CA PHE A 72 14.96 -22.95 13.96
C PHE A 72 13.56 -23.53 13.74
N ILE A 73 12.92 -23.87 14.86
CA ILE A 73 11.49 -24.13 14.98
C ILE A 73 11.02 -23.34 16.21
N LYS A 74 10.14 -22.36 16.01
CA LYS A 74 9.54 -21.51 17.04
C LYS A 74 8.05 -21.80 17.10
N SER A 75 7.45 -21.54 18.26
CA SER A 75 5.99 -21.60 18.43
C SER A 75 5.54 -20.26 19.00
N PHE A 76 4.74 -19.54 18.23
CA PHE A 76 4.22 -18.24 18.63
C PHE A 76 2.72 -18.31 18.93
N LYS A 77 2.25 -17.38 19.76
CA LYS A 77 0.81 -17.24 20.02
C LYS A 77 0.13 -16.75 18.76
N LYS A 78 -1.13 -17.15 18.55
CA LYS A 78 -1.98 -16.59 17.48
C LYS A 78 -2.14 -15.08 17.66
N SER A 79 -2.16 -14.37 16.54
CA SER A 79 -2.41 -12.94 16.50
C SER A 79 -3.89 -12.69 16.38
N PHE A 80 -4.45 -11.98 17.36
CA PHE A 80 -5.79 -11.45 17.29
C PHE A 80 -5.72 -10.03 16.75
N GLY A 81 -6.62 -9.65 15.84
CA GLY A 81 -6.67 -8.27 15.39
C GLY A 81 -8.04 -7.79 14.98
N THR A 82 -8.19 -6.48 15.04
CA THR A 82 -9.36 -5.74 14.58
C THR A 82 -8.91 -4.63 13.64
N LYS A 83 -9.63 -4.47 12.53
CA LYS A 83 -9.43 -3.38 11.59
C LYS A 83 -10.77 -2.70 11.33
N PHE A 84 -10.84 -1.40 11.54
CA PHE A 84 -11.97 -0.58 11.13
C PHE A 84 -11.52 0.37 10.03
N TYR A 85 -12.38 0.60 9.05
CA TYR A 85 -12.11 1.59 8.02
C TYR A 85 -13.36 2.37 7.65
N GLY A 86 -13.14 3.59 7.18
CA GLY A 86 -14.16 4.46 6.62
C GLY A 86 -13.59 5.25 5.45
N ASN A 87 -14.38 5.39 4.39
CA ASN A 87 -14.09 6.19 3.21
C ASN A 87 -15.24 7.17 2.98
N LEU A 88 -14.92 8.45 2.88
CA LEU A 88 -15.80 9.51 2.41
C LEU A 88 -15.39 9.87 0.99
N LYS A 89 -16.21 9.49 0.01
CA LYS A 89 -16.04 9.88 -1.40
C LYS A 89 -16.91 11.10 -1.69
N ILE A 90 -16.31 12.16 -2.20
CA ILE A 90 -16.96 13.43 -2.54
C ILE A 90 -16.96 13.56 -4.08
N PRO A 91 -18.10 13.26 -4.76
CA PRO A 91 -18.11 13.12 -6.22
C PRO A 91 -17.74 14.40 -6.98
N PHE A 92 -18.17 15.56 -6.49
CA PHE A 92 -17.98 16.84 -7.19
C PHE A 92 -16.53 17.35 -7.16
N THR A 93 -15.77 17.06 -6.10
CA THR A 93 -14.31 17.34 -6.06
C THR A 93 -13.47 16.16 -6.52
N LYS A 94 -14.09 14.99 -6.73
CA LYS A 94 -13.41 13.71 -6.99
C LYS A 94 -12.37 13.39 -5.91
N THR A 95 -12.69 13.72 -4.67
CA THR A 95 -11.85 13.49 -3.49
C THR A 95 -12.34 12.26 -2.73
N THR A 96 -11.43 11.44 -2.25
CA THR A 96 -11.71 10.37 -1.28
C THR A 96 -10.86 10.59 -0.04
N ILE A 97 -11.51 10.64 1.12
CA ILE A 97 -10.83 10.70 2.42
C ILE A 97 -11.06 9.36 3.10
N SER A 98 -9.98 8.69 3.47
CA SER A 98 -10.03 7.38 4.12
C SER A 98 -9.38 7.44 5.49
N ALA A 99 -10.02 6.79 6.46
CA ALA A 99 -9.49 6.56 7.80
C ALA A 99 -9.47 5.06 8.06
N ILE A 100 -8.37 4.55 8.58
CA ILE A 100 -8.19 3.14 8.92
C ILE A 100 -7.61 3.07 10.33
N GLN A 101 -8.24 2.30 11.20
CA GLN A 101 -7.72 1.97 12.53
C GLN A 101 -7.46 0.47 12.59
N ASN A 102 -6.27 0.08 13.04
CA ASN A 102 -5.96 -1.32 13.33
C ASN A 102 -5.47 -1.49 14.75
N LEU A 103 -5.72 -2.68 15.28
CA LEU A 103 -5.18 -3.18 16.52
C LEU A 103 -4.83 -4.66 16.29
N THR A 104 -3.62 -5.06 16.66
CA THR A 104 -3.15 -6.44 16.57
C THR A 104 -2.39 -6.81 17.82
N THR A 105 -2.76 -7.91 18.45
CA THR A 105 -2.01 -8.50 19.57
C THR A 105 -0.98 -9.49 19.03
N ASN A 106 0.10 -9.68 19.77
CA ASN A 106 1.12 -10.68 19.48
C ASN A 106 1.73 -10.58 18.06
N PRO A 107 2.00 -9.38 17.51
CA PRO A 107 2.52 -9.29 16.15
C PRO A 107 3.88 -9.97 16.05
N VAL A 108 4.04 -10.78 15.00
CA VAL A 108 5.31 -11.44 14.68
C VAL A 108 5.98 -10.67 13.54
N PHE A 109 7.20 -10.22 13.78
CA PHE A 109 8.00 -9.43 12.84
C PHE A 109 9.44 -9.93 12.85
N TRP A 110 10.18 -9.58 11.81
CA TRP A 110 11.61 -9.92 11.70
C TRP A 110 12.44 -8.72 12.10
N GLN A 111 13.48 -8.96 12.88
CA GLN A 111 14.39 -7.91 13.31
C GLN A 111 15.82 -8.42 13.35
N THR A 112 16.73 -7.46 13.31
CA THR A 112 18.14 -7.66 13.60
C THR A 112 18.35 -7.96 15.09
N VAL A 113 19.04 -9.05 15.42
CA VAL A 113 19.41 -9.44 16.80
C VAL A 113 20.93 -9.62 16.87
N SER A 114 21.56 -9.21 17.97
CA SER A 114 22.98 -9.45 18.21
C SER A 114 23.19 -10.68 19.08
N ASP A 115 24.05 -11.60 18.65
CA ASP A 115 24.47 -12.74 19.46
C ASP A 115 25.40 -12.29 20.61
N PRO A 116 25.66 -13.13 21.62
CA PRO A 116 26.58 -12.81 22.72
C PRO A 116 28.04 -12.55 22.31
N LYS A 117 28.40 -12.86 21.05
CA LYS A 117 29.72 -12.62 20.46
C LYS A 117 29.74 -11.38 19.56
N GLY A 118 28.64 -10.61 19.50
CA GLY A 118 28.50 -9.39 18.70
C GLY A 118 28.20 -9.62 17.22
N ARG A 119 27.89 -10.85 16.78
CA ARG A 119 27.44 -11.14 15.42
C ARG A 119 25.99 -10.71 15.25
N ILE A 120 25.65 -10.23 14.07
CA ILE A 120 24.31 -9.80 13.73
C ILE A 120 23.59 -10.94 13.01
N ASP A 121 22.49 -11.40 13.58
CA ASP A 121 21.58 -12.38 13.02
C ASP A 121 20.18 -11.77 12.79
N ILE A 122 19.37 -12.45 11.98
CA ILE A 122 18.01 -12.01 11.62
C ILE A 122 17.05 -13.06 12.15
N GLU A 123 16.14 -12.63 13.01
CA GLU A 123 15.22 -13.55 13.68
C GLU A 123 13.78 -13.06 13.67
N SER A 124 12.84 -14.00 13.53
CA SER A 124 11.43 -13.77 13.81
C SER A 124 11.23 -13.61 15.32
N THR A 125 10.55 -12.55 15.71
CA THR A 125 10.25 -12.21 17.11
C THR A 125 8.77 -11.87 17.24
N GLN A 126 8.16 -12.26 18.36
CA GLN A 126 6.81 -11.88 18.72
C GLN A 126 6.85 -10.80 19.80
N SER A 127 6.14 -9.69 19.58
CA SER A 127 5.94 -8.67 20.62
C SER A 127 4.77 -9.05 21.52
N ASP A 128 4.92 -8.93 22.84
CA ASP A 128 3.79 -9.04 23.77
C ASP A 128 2.95 -7.74 23.84
N GLN A 129 3.37 -6.68 23.14
CA GLN A 129 2.63 -5.42 23.09
C GLN A 129 1.50 -5.49 22.06
N VAL A 130 0.42 -4.75 22.36
CA VAL A 130 -0.66 -4.51 21.40
C VAL A 130 -0.19 -3.45 20.41
N LEU A 131 -0.09 -3.81 19.14
CA LEU A 131 0.27 -2.88 18.07
C LEU A 131 -1.00 -2.18 17.57
N THR A 132 -0.98 -0.85 17.56
CA THR A 132 -2.06 -0.04 16.98
C THR A 132 -1.49 0.88 15.91
N TYR A 133 -2.16 0.95 14.77
CA TYR A 133 -1.86 1.96 13.76
C TYR A 133 -3.12 2.61 13.22
N THR A 134 -3.06 3.93 13.08
CA THR A 134 -4.09 4.77 12.47
C THR A 134 -3.55 5.31 11.16
N SER A 135 -4.27 5.13 10.06
CA SER A 135 -3.93 5.72 8.77
C SER A 135 -5.00 6.68 8.31
N LEU A 136 -4.59 7.88 7.91
CA LEU A 136 -5.44 8.87 7.23
C LEU A 136 -4.91 9.04 5.81
N GLN A 137 -5.79 8.95 4.82
CA GLN A 137 -5.42 9.01 3.41
C GLN A 137 -6.35 9.95 2.68
N ILE A 138 -5.78 10.79 1.81
CA ILE A 138 -6.54 11.72 0.99
C ILE A 138 -6.12 11.48 -0.45
N PHE A 139 -7.09 11.13 -1.28
CA PHE A 139 -6.94 10.96 -2.72
C PHE A 139 -7.76 12.00 -3.44
N GLN A 140 -7.22 12.59 -4.49
CA GLN A 140 -7.94 13.51 -5.36
C GLN A 140 -7.58 13.23 -6.81
N ASN A 141 -8.60 13.03 -7.65
CA ASN A 141 -8.43 12.70 -9.07
C ASN A 141 -9.17 13.71 -9.94
N ILE A 142 -8.53 14.83 -10.24
CA ILE A 142 -9.15 15.94 -10.99
C ILE A 142 -8.75 15.85 -12.46
N ARG A 143 -9.74 16.01 -13.35
CA ARG A 143 -9.53 16.18 -14.79
C ARG A 143 -10.11 17.51 -15.23
N ILE A 144 -9.27 18.38 -15.78
CA ILE A 144 -9.66 19.67 -16.34
C ILE A 144 -9.25 19.67 -17.82
N ALA A 145 -10.25 19.62 -18.71
CA ALA A 145 -10.04 19.46 -20.14
C ALA A 145 -9.13 18.25 -20.47
N ASN A 146 -7.93 18.51 -20.98
CA ASN A 146 -6.95 17.48 -21.33
C ASN A 146 -5.90 17.27 -20.23
N ILE A 147 -6.04 17.86 -19.03
CA ILE A 147 -5.06 17.73 -17.96
C ILE A 147 -5.64 16.89 -16.83
N ASP A 148 -4.88 15.88 -16.40
CA ASP A 148 -5.17 15.04 -15.24
C ASP A 148 -4.21 15.38 -14.10
N PHE A 149 -4.79 15.68 -12.94
CA PHE A 149 -4.11 15.91 -11.67
C PHE A 149 -4.57 14.83 -10.68
N ASN A 150 -3.69 13.89 -10.36
CA ASN A 150 -3.98 12.89 -9.33
C ASN A 150 -3.02 13.05 -8.16
N HIS A 151 -3.55 13.10 -6.96
CA HIS A 151 -2.78 13.27 -5.73
C HIS A 151 -3.23 12.25 -4.70
N GLY A 152 -2.26 11.64 -4.03
CA GLY A 152 -2.46 10.76 -2.88
C GLY A 152 -1.55 11.22 -1.76
N ILE A 153 -2.10 11.46 -0.58
CA ILE A 153 -1.35 11.82 0.62
C ILE A 153 -1.76 10.85 1.72
N PHE A 154 -0.77 10.33 2.44
CA PHE A 154 -0.95 9.30 3.44
C PHE A 154 -0.28 9.75 4.72
N PHE A 155 -0.96 9.62 5.84
CA PHE A 155 -0.45 9.83 7.18
C PHE A 155 -0.68 8.58 8.01
N GLN A 156 0.28 8.26 8.86
CA GLN A 156 0.30 7.06 9.68
C GLN A 156 0.77 7.40 11.10
N ILE A 157 -0.01 6.99 12.09
CA ILE A 157 0.28 7.14 13.51
C ILE A 157 0.38 5.74 14.09
N PHE A 158 1.47 5.49 14.82
CA PHE A 158 1.75 4.20 15.45
C PHE A 158 1.95 4.41 16.95
N ASN A 159 1.47 3.50 17.79
CA ASN A 159 1.93 3.47 19.18
C ASN A 159 3.38 2.98 19.29
N GLN A 160 3.75 2.04 18.40
CA GLN A 160 5.11 1.56 18.19
C GLN A 160 5.29 1.23 16.71
N ASN A 161 6.29 1.80 16.05
CA ASN A 161 6.54 1.55 14.63
C ASN A 161 7.44 0.32 14.42
N LEU A 162 6.92 -0.87 14.72
CA LEU A 162 7.66 -2.14 14.63
C LEU A 162 8.13 -2.50 13.21
N TYR A 163 7.52 -1.93 12.17
CA TYR A 163 7.80 -2.22 10.76
C TYR A 163 8.56 -1.11 10.05
N HIS A 164 8.99 -0.08 10.78
CA HIS A 164 9.73 1.08 10.23
C HIS A 164 9.03 1.75 9.04
N LEU A 165 7.70 1.81 9.04
CA LEU A 165 6.95 2.46 7.97
C LEU A 165 7.07 3.99 8.08
N PRO A 166 7.10 4.72 6.95
CA PRO A 166 7.13 6.18 6.99
C PRO A 166 5.83 6.73 7.59
N THR A 167 5.94 7.74 8.46
CA THR A 167 4.79 8.37 9.13
C THR A 167 3.90 9.15 8.17
N TRP A 168 4.43 9.53 7.01
CA TRP A 168 3.64 10.05 5.91
C TRP A 168 4.32 9.74 4.59
N TYR A 169 3.59 9.76 3.48
CA TYR A 169 4.16 9.81 2.15
C TYR A 169 3.14 10.44 1.19
N SER A 170 3.59 10.91 0.04
CA SER A 170 2.69 11.43 -0.99
C SER A 170 3.11 11.01 -2.39
N VAL A 171 2.11 10.92 -3.26
CA VAL A 171 2.25 10.60 -4.67
C VAL A 171 1.47 11.63 -5.47
N HIS A 172 2.10 12.24 -6.46
CA HIS A 172 1.50 13.27 -7.30
C HIS A 172 1.74 12.94 -8.77
N GLN A 173 0.67 12.94 -9.55
CA GLN A 173 0.69 12.66 -10.97
C GLN A 173 0.14 13.87 -11.73
N LEU A 174 0.82 14.22 -12.80
CA LEU A 174 0.38 15.26 -13.73
C LEU A 174 0.53 14.75 -15.15
N TYR A 175 -0.59 14.70 -15.88
CA TYR A 175 -0.61 14.26 -17.26
C TYR A 175 -1.38 15.21 -18.16
N TRP A 176 -0.80 15.51 -19.32
CA TRP A 176 -1.48 16.15 -20.43
C TRP A 176 -1.86 15.10 -21.48
N ASN A 177 -3.16 14.99 -21.76
CA ASN A 177 -3.80 13.93 -22.51
C ASN A 177 -4.53 14.43 -23.77
N PRO A 178 -3.85 15.10 -24.73
CA PRO A 178 -4.52 15.67 -25.88
C PRO A 178 -4.95 14.60 -26.89
N LYS A 179 -5.98 14.93 -27.67
CA LYS A 179 -6.39 14.17 -28.85
C LYS A 179 -5.91 14.92 -30.10
N ILE A 180 -4.87 14.41 -30.75
CA ILE A 180 -4.23 15.03 -31.93
C ILE A 180 -4.55 14.24 -33.20
N PHE A 181 -4.31 14.85 -34.38
CA PHE A 181 -4.67 14.29 -35.69
C PHE A 181 -6.16 13.93 -35.83
N LYS A 182 -7.05 14.91 -35.69
CA LYS A 182 -8.53 14.70 -35.72
C LYS A 182 -8.99 13.59 -34.76
N LYS A 183 -8.36 13.52 -33.57
CA LYS A 183 -8.60 12.52 -32.52
C LYS A 183 -8.16 11.08 -32.85
N ALA A 184 -7.36 10.88 -33.91
CA ALA A 184 -6.82 9.57 -34.27
C ALA A 184 -5.73 9.09 -33.31
N LEU A 185 -4.96 10.03 -32.75
CA LEU A 185 -3.90 9.75 -31.77
C LEU A 185 -4.30 10.31 -30.41
N LEU A 186 -4.39 9.41 -29.43
CA LEU A 186 -4.49 9.76 -28.02
C LEU A 186 -3.08 9.77 -27.45
N LEU A 187 -2.59 10.97 -27.12
CA LEU A 187 -1.30 11.15 -26.47
C LEU A 187 -1.55 11.33 -24.97
N SER A 188 -0.64 10.84 -24.13
CA SER A 188 -0.55 11.13 -22.71
C SER A 188 0.91 11.39 -22.40
N ILE A 189 1.25 12.60 -22.00
CA ILE A 189 2.61 12.97 -21.59
C ILE A 189 2.54 13.56 -20.20
N GLY A 190 3.41 13.10 -19.31
CA GLY A 190 3.36 13.52 -17.93
C GLY A 190 4.40 12.82 -17.08
N GLY A 191 4.15 12.85 -15.79
CA GLY A 191 5.02 12.19 -14.84
C GLY A 191 4.35 11.96 -13.50
N GLU A 192 5.07 11.22 -12.68
CA GLU A 192 4.72 10.94 -11.29
C GLU A 192 5.87 11.39 -10.39
N ALA A 193 5.51 11.94 -9.23
CA ALA A 193 6.42 12.31 -8.16
C ALA A 193 6.01 11.59 -6.88
N ARG A 194 6.96 10.98 -6.19
CA ARG A 194 6.78 10.31 -4.90
C ARG A 194 7.67 10.97 -3.86
N PHE A 195 7.10 11.32 -2.72
CA PHE A 195 7.81 11.91 -1.58
C PHE A 195 7.65 11.01 -0.37
N ILE A 196 8.77 10.45 0.08
CA ILE A 196 8.85 9.59 1.27
C ILE A 196 9.84 10.26 2.23
N PRO A 197 9.41 10.69 3.44
CA PRO A 197 10.27 11.38 4.39
C PRO A 197 11.41 10.50 4.87
N LEU A 198 12.36 11.13 5.58
CA LEU A 198 13.33 10.41 6.38
C LEU A 198 12.60 9.41 7.29
N HIS A 199 12.99 8.14 7.21
CA HIS A 199 12.44 7.08 8.05
C HIS A 199 13.50 6.01 8.29
N LYS A 200 13.29 5.20 9.33
CA LYS A 200 14.12 4.02 9.57
C LYS A 200 13.92 3.02 8.45
N GLY A 201 14.99 2.32 8.10
CA GLY A 201 14.96 1.36 7.02
C GLY A 201 14.56 -0.05 7.39
N VAL A 202 14.23 -0.83 6.37
CA VAL A 202 14.19 -2.29 6.43
C VAL A 202 15.37 -2.86 5.65
N GLY A 203 15.90 -3.99 6.11
CA GLY A 203 16.78 -4.84 5.33
C GLY A 203 16.01 -5.99 4.70
N PHE A 204 16.59 -6.66 3.72
CA PHE A 204 16.06 -7.89 3.14
C PHE A 204 17.02 -9.05 3.41
N SER A 205 16.49 -10.17 3.91
CA SER A 205 17.26 -11.39 4.16
C SER A 205 16.99 -12.40 3.05
N PRO A 206 17.94 -12.65 2.12
CA PRO A 206 17.76 -13.68 1.10
C PRO A 206 17.59 -15.08 1.68
N LEU A 207 18.23 -15.36 2.82
CA LEU A 207 18.16 -16.65 3.51
C LEU A 207 16.73 -16.96 3.98
N HIS A 208 16.05 -15.96 4.51
CA HIS A 208 14.69 -16.09 5.05
C HIS A 208 13.62 -15.73 4.01
N GLY A 209 13.98 -15.00 2.94
CA GLY A 209 13.04 -14.41 1.99
C GLY A 209 12.15 -13.34 2.62
N GLN A 210 12.64 -12.64 3.65
CA GLN A 210 11.83 -11.74 4.49
C GLN A 210 12.52 -10.39 4.67
N PHE A 211 11.70 -9.34 4.77
CA PHE A 211 12.15 -8.03 5.24
C PHE A 211 12.28 -8.05 6.76
N PHE A 212 13.32 -7.41 7.27
CA PHE A 212 13.56 -7.27 8.71
C PHE A 212 13.81 -5.81 9.06
N THR A 213 13.43 -5.44 10.28
CA THR A 213 13.68 -4.09 10.78
C THR A 213 15.10 -3.97 11.31
N ASP A 214 15.75 -2.88 10.91
CA ASP A 214 17.09 -2.54 11.33
C ASP A 214 17.11 -1.13 11.90
N ASN A 215 17.50 -1.03 13.17
CA ASN A 215 17.57 0.25 13.88
C ASN A 215 18.80 1.09 13.52
N SER A 216 19.77 0.52 12.79
CA SER A 216 21.02 1.20 12.43
C SER A 216 20.98 1.99 11.11
N SER A 217 19.92 1.81 10.31
CA SER A 217 19.80 2.44 8.98
C SER A 217 18.65 3.45 8.94
N GLU A 218 18.94 4.65 8.43
CA GLU A 218 17.94 5.67 8.10
C GLU A 218 18.00 5.97 6.60
N PHE A 219 16.84 6.02 5.95
CA PHE A 219 16.73 6.39 4.55
C PHE A 219 16.34 7.86 4.43
N PRO A 220 17.16 8.70 3.77
CA PRO A 220 16.87 10.12 3.63
C PRO A 220 15.62 10.37 2.79
N LEU A 221 15.05 11.57 2.91
CA LEU A 221 14.05 12.05 1.96
C LEU A 221 14.65 12.02 0.55
N PHE A 222 14.08 11.19 -0.32
CA PHE A 222 14.42 11.14 -1.73
C PHE A 222 13.16 11.39 -2.58
N PRO A 223 13.09 12.54 -3.29
CA PRO A 223 11.98 12.80 -4.19
C PRO A 223 12.21 11.99 -5.48
N ASP A 224 11.34 11.02 -5.69
CA ASP A 224 11.42 10.10 -6.80
C ASP A 224 10.47 10.54 -7.92
N PHE A 225 10.97 10.55 -9.15
CA PHE A 225 10.25 11.10 -10.30
C PHE A 225 10.32 10.17 -11.50
N ASP A 226 9.18 9.92 -12.12
CA ASP A 226 9.07 9.18 -13.37
C ASP A 226 8.50 10.09 -14.47
N LEU A 227 9.05 9.98 -15.68
CA LEU A 227 8.53 10.69 -16.87
C LEU A 227 7.95 9.66 -17.85
N ILE A 228 6.74 9.89 -18.33
CA ILE A 228 6.00 8.92 -19.13
C ILE A 228 5.38 9.59 -20.35
N LEU A 229 5.53 8.93 -21.51
CA LEU A 229 4.87 9.25 -22.77
C LEU A 229 4.15 8.01 -23.28
N ASN A 230 2.82 8.09 -23.39
CA ASN A 230 1.98 7.08 -24.03
C ASN A 230 1.35 7.64 -25.30
N ALA A 231 1.36 6.85 -26.36
CA ALA A 231 0.69 7.14 -27.62
C ALA A 231 -0.20 5.95 -28.01
N LYS A 232 -1.48 6.21 -28.30
CA LYS A 232 -2.43 5.20 -28.77
C LYS A 232 -3.08 5.62 -30.08
N ILE A 233 -2.99 4.76 -31.09
CA ILE A 233 -3.68 4.86 -32.37
C ILE A 233 -4.49 3.59 -32.57
N LYS A 234 -5.83 3.69 -32.56
CA LYS A 234 -6.76 2.55 -32.62
C LYS A 234 -6.37 1.44 -31.63
N THR A 235 -5.88 0.30 -32.12
CA THR A 235 -5.49 -0.87 -31.32
C THR A 235 -4.00 -0.94 -31.00
N PHE A 236 -3.20 -0.05 -31.58
CA PHE A 236 -1.77 0.03 -31.39
C PHE A 236 -1.44 1.06 -30.30
N ARG A 237 -0.56 0.68 -29.37
CA ARG A 237 -0.09 1.53 -28.28
C ARG A 237 1.42 1.44 -28.16
N ILE A 238 2.05 2.59 -27.99
CA ILE A 238 3.45 2.74 -27.61
C ILE A 238 3.50 3.45 -26.26
N SER A 239 4.40 3.01 -25.40
CA SER A 239 4.77 3.69 -24.16
C SER A 239 6.28 3.81 -24.09
N LEU A 240 6.74 4.99 -23.68
CA LEU A 240 8.11 5.27 -23.30
C LEU A 240 8.08 5.85 -21.89
N SER A 241 8.93 5.34 -21.00
CA SER A 241 9.09 5.89 -19.66
C SER A 241 10.55 6.00 -19.27
N ILE A 242 10.87 7.01 -18.49
CA ILE A 242 12.13 7.14 -17.77
C ILE A 242 11.78 6.98 -16.30
N GLU A 243 12.23 5.89 -15.70
CA GLU A 243 12.04 5.57 -14.29
C GLU A 243 13.16 6.20 -13.45
N ASN A 244 12.87 6.58 -12.21
CA ASN A 244 13.84 7.14 -11.26
C ASN A 244 14.61 8.38 -11.77
N ALA A 245 14.02 9.19 -12.65
CA ALA A 245 14.63 10.40 -13.22
C ALA A 245 15.08 11.42 -12.14
N GLY A 246 14.54 11.34 -10.93
CA GLY A 246 14.98 12.12 -9.77
C GLY A 246 16.47 11.99 -9.44
N GLN A 247 17.08 10.83 -9.73
CA GLN A 247 18.51 10.59 -9.52
C GLN A 247 19.40 11.51 -10.37
N TRP A 248 18.91 12.06 -11.50
CA TRP A 248 19.65 13.07 -12.27
C TRP A 248 19.90 14.37 -11.50
N PHE A 249 19.13 14.61 -10.43
CA PHE A 249 19.23 15.80 -9.59
C PHE A 249 19.86 15.53 -8.22
N SER A 250 20.38 14.31 -7.99
CA SER A 250 21.03 13.90 -6.74
C SER A 250 22.30 13.09 -7.01
N GLU A 251 23.40 13.49 -6.39
CA GLU A 251 24.66 12.74 -6.44
C GLU A 251 24.73 11.59 -5.41
N LYS A 252 23.72 11.49 -4.54
CA LYS A 252 23.65 10.44 -3.51
C LYS A 252 22.99 9.19 -4.04
N GLN A 253 23.56 8.02 -3.75
CA GLN A 253 22.91 6.73 -3.96
C GLN A 253 21.70 6.62 -3.02
N ASN A 254 20.54 6.31 -3.59
CA ASN A 254 19.31 6.11 -2.82
C ASN A 254 19.07 4.61 -2.57
N PHE A 255 18.48 4.30 -1.42
CA PHE A 255 18.18 2.94 -0.99
C PHE A 255 16.75 2.93 -0.46
N ASP A 256 15.93 2.01 -0.96
CA ASP A 256 14.61 1.72 -0.36
C ASP A 256 14.71 0.59 0.67
N VAL A 257 15.80 -0.20 0.58
CA VAL A 257 16.10 -1.36 1.43
C VAL A 257 17.60 -1.36 1.69
N ARG A 258 18.01 -1.71 2.91
CA ARG A 258 19.40 -1.66 3.35
C ARG A 258 20.25 -2.56 2.44
N ASP A 259 21.38 -2.04 1.97
CA ASP A 259 22.33 -2.74 1.09
C ASP A 259 21.77 -3.11 -0.31
N TYR A 260 20.57 -2.62 -0.68
CA TYR A 260 19.98 -2.76 -2.01
C TYR A 260 19.77 -1.38 -2.64
N PRO A 261 20.72 -0.91 -3.47
CA PRO A 261 20.60 0.40 -4.11
C PRO A 261 19.41 0.40 -5.05
N ARG A 262 18.75 1.55 -5.10
CA ARG A 262 17.72 1.82 -6.08
C ARG A 262 18.35 1.89 -7.48
N LEU A 263 17.60 1.48 -8.50
CA LEU A 263 18.09 1.52 -9.88
C LEU A 263 18.36 2.96 -10.33
N ASP A 264 19.45 3.13 -11.08
CA ASP A 264 19.72 4.34 -11.85
C ASP A 264 18.59 4.64 -12.85
N PRO A 265 18.50 5.88 -13.37
CA PRO A 265 17.48 6.25 -14.34
C PRO A 265 17.44 5.30 -15.54
N LEU A 266 16.31 4.64 -15.72
CA LEU A 266 16.14 3.59 -16.73
C LEU A 266 15.10 3.98 -17.76
N LEU A 267 15.48 3.92 -19.04
CA LEU A 267 14.55 4.05 -20.15
C LEU A 267 13.82 2.71 -20.39
N ARG A 268 12.50 2.69 -20.26
CA ARG A 268 11.64 1.56 -20.61
C ARG A 268 10.80 1.88 -21.82
N PHE A 269 10.80 0.98 -22.80
CA PHE A 269 9.96 1.05 -23.99
C PHE A 269 8.99 -0.13 -24.01
N SER A 270 7.75 0.11 -24.42
CA SER A 270 6.72 -0.94 -24.50
C SER A 270 5.80 -0.72 -25.68
N VAL A 271 5.47 -1.81 -26.37
CA VAL A 271 4.52 -1.84 -27.48
C VAL A 271 3.41 -2.82 -27.15
N ARG A 272 2.17 -2.44 -27.40
CA ARG A 272 1.01 -3.33 -27.33
C ARG A 272 0.17 -3.18 -28.58
N TRP A 273 -0.09 -4.28 -29.25
CA TRP A 273 -1.00 -4.33 -30.39
C TRP A 273 -2.09 -5.35 -30.13
N GLN A 274 -3.33 -4.87 -30.11
CA GLN A 274 -4.51 -5.72 -30.07
C GLN A 274 -4.99 -5.99 -31.51
N PHE A 275 -4.82 -7.22 -32.00
CA PHE A 275 -5.16 -7.57 -33.38
C PHE A 275 -6.67 -7.79 -33.60
N VAL A 276 -7.41 -8.14 -32.54
CA VAL A 276 -8.84 -8.40 -32.57
C VAL A 276 -9.53 -7.47 -31.59
N GLN A 277 -10.55 -6.75 -32.05
CA GLN A 277 -11.24 -5.71 -31.30
C GLN A 277 -12.66 -6.14 -30.90
#